data_AF-A0A816V999-F1
#
_entry.id   AF-A0A816V999-F1
#
_cell.length_a   1.000
_cell.length_b   1.000
_cell.length_c   1.000
_cell.angle_alpha   90.00
_cell.angle_beta   90.00
_cell.angle_gamma   90.00
#
_symmetry.space_group_name_H-M   'P 1'
#
loop_
_entity.id
_entity.type
_entity.pdbx_description
1 polymer ?
#
loop_
_entity_poly.entity_id
_entity_poly.type
_entity_poly.pdbx_seq_one_letter_code
_entity_poly.pdbx_strand_id
1 'polypeptide(L)'
;MNFVQDSPHESTENVSVIFIMTIDPSKISTSNTPFAMIDEHSAIPSEQEILFTMHTVFRVVEIKQMAENSHLWEVQLTITDDNDPQLSALTNRIKEEVQGSTGWHRMGQLMLKVGHYNQAEELYQELLKSASTESDRAYIYHQLGTLQHQQGKYPEAANFYEKSLEIYRKTLPEDDASLAPTYSNIGAVYYNMGKYAKALEFYEKSLKIREISLPSNHPDLAISYNNIGLVYNMIGEYSKA
;
A
#
# COMPACT_ATOMS: atom_id res chain seq x y z
N MET A 1 32.41 35.36 -14.05
CA MET A 1 33.13 34.22 -14.65
C MET A 1 33.13 33.13 -13.58
N ASN A 2 32.59 31.96 -13.92
CA ASN A 2 32.35 30.79 -13.05
C ASN A 2 33.64 30.21 -12.46
N PHE A 3 33.53 29.53 -11.30
CA PHE A 3 33.69 28.07 -11.09
C PHE A 3 33.48 27.83 -9.57
N VAL A 4 32.32 27.32 -9.15
CA VAL A 4 31.98 25.92 -8.84
C VAL A 4 32.85 25.31 -7.71
N GLN A 5 32.19 25.23 -6.55
CA GLN A 5 32.12 24.16 -5.54
C GLN A 5 33.11 22.99 -5.62
N ASP A 6 33.73 22.65 -4.49
CA ASP A 6 33.94 21.25 -4.09
C ASP A 6 33.77 21.13 -2.57
N SER A 7 32.59 20.63 -2.17
CA SER A 7 32.37 20.05 -0.84
C SER A 7 33.12 18.72 -0.79
N PRO A 8 33.66 18.29 0.38
CA PRO A 8 34.21 16.95 0.49
C PRO A 8 33.03 15.98 0.36
N HIS A 9 32.95 15.31 -0.79
CA HIS A 9 32.12 14.13 -0.95
C HIS A 9 32.61 13.11 0.08
N GLU A 10 31.83 12.89 1.14
CA GLU A 10 31.88 11.63 1.89
C GLU A 10 31.69 10.53 0.85
N SER A 11 32.78 9.84 0.51
CA SER A 11 32.72 8.65 -0.32
C SER A 11 31.86 7.65 0.43
N THR A 12 30.63 7.43 -0.04
CA THR A 12 29.87 6.25 0.36
C THR A 12 30.71 5.04 -0.03
N GLU A 13 31.36 4.42 0.95
CA GLU A 13 32.12 3.19 0.71
C GLU A 13 31.15 2.13 0.19
N ASN A 14 31.30 1.77 -1.08
CA ASN A 14 30.42 0.82 -1.73
C ASN A 14 30.66 -0.57 -1.13
N VAL A 15 29.67 -1.06 -0.38
CA VAL A 15 29.65 -2.42 0.13
C VAL A 15 29.29 -3.37 -1.01
N SER A 16 30.15 -4.34 -1.27
CA SER A 16 29.91 -5.41 -2.23
C SER A 16 29.30 -6.61 -1.49
N VAL A 17 28.27 -7.22 -2.07
CA VAL A 17 27.60 -8.38 -1.48
C VAL A 17 27.58 -9.52 -2.50
N ILE A 18 28.09 -10.68 -2.10
CA ILE A 18 27.98 -11.93 -2.84
C ILE A 18 26.85 -12.74 -2.21
N PHE A 19 25.84 -13.05 -3.00
CA PHE A 19 24.78 -13.97 -2.58
C PHE A 19 25.15 -15.38 -3.02
N ILE A 20 25.29 -16.28 -2.05
CA ILE A 20 25.44 -17.71 -2.30
C ILE A 20 24.11 -18.38 -1.97
N MET A 21 23.39 -18.80 -3.01
CA MET A 21 22.14 -19.53 -2.86
C MET A 21 22.40 -21.04 -2.89
N THR A 22 22.06 -21.72 -1.80
CA THR A 22 22.11 -23.19 -1.76
C THR A 22 20.69 -23.73 -1.96
N ILE A 23 20.52 -24.52 -3.01
CA ILE A 23 19.26 -25.19 -3.35
C ILE A 23 19.48 -26.67 -3.17
N ASP A 24 18.76 -27.26 -2.22
CA ASP A 24 18.72 -28.70 -2.01
C ASP A 24 17.32 -29.19 -2.40
N PRO A 25 17.12 -29.66 -3.65
CA PRO A 25 15.82 -30.09 -4.15
C PRO A 25 15.21 -31.22 -3.31
N SER A 26 16.02 -32.01 -2.60
CA SER A 26 15.55 -33.11 -1.75
C SER A 26 14.83 -32.64 -0.49
N LYS A 27 15.01 -31.38 -0.10
CA LYS A 27 14.38 -30.75 1.07
C LYS A 27 13.14 -29.94 0.71
N ILE A 28 12.76 -29.90 -0.56
CA ILE A 28 11.64 -29.11 -1.06
C ILE A 28 10.53 -30.09 -1.45
N SER A 29 9.34 -29.90 -0.89
CA SER A 29 8.19 -30.72 -1.28
C SER A 29 7.74 -30.34 -2.68
N THR A 30 7.91 -31.25 -3.65
CA THR A 30 7.41 -31.08 -5.03
C THR A 30 5.88 -31.00 -5.12
N SER A 31 5.15 -31.23 -4.02
CA SER A 31 3.69 -31.19 -4.01
C SER A 31 3.09 -29.79 -3.92
N ASN A 32 3.82 -28.84 -3.33
CA ASN A 32 3.29 -27.51 -2.97
C ASN A 32 4.19 -26.37 -3.44
N THR A 33 5.49 -26.62 -3.63
CA THR A 33 6.41 -25.65 -4.21
C THR A 33 6.53 -25.94 -5.72
N PRO A 34 6.33 -24.97 -6.63
CA PRO A 34 6.28 -25.24 -8.07
C PRO A 34 7.70 -25.26 -8.65
N PHE A 35 8.54 -26.12 -8.09
CA PHE A 35 9.84 -26.48 -8.65
C PHE A 35 9.65 -27.67 -9.58
N ALA A 36 10.05 -27.49 -10.84
CA ALA A 36 10.20 -28.59 -11.77
C ALA A 36 11.67 -28.70 -12.13
N MET A 37 12.21 -29.91 -11.97
CA MET A 37 13.42 -30.30 -12.68
C MET A 37 13.04 -30.41 -14.16
N ILE A 38 13.74 -29.68 -15.02
CA ILE A 38 13.43 -29.60 -16.46
C ILE A 38 14.61 -30.13 -17.30
N ASP A 39 15.34 -31.08 -16.75
CA ASP A 39 16.52 -31.72 -17.28
C ASP A 39 16.32 -32.28 -18.71
N GLU A 40 15.12 -32.78 -19.04
CA GLU A 40 14.78 -33.23 -20.40
C GLU A 40 14.49 -32.09 -21.40
N HIS A 41 14.33 -30.86 -20.91
CA HIS A 41 14.05 -29.65 -21.69
C HIS A 41 15.21 -28.64 -21.65
N SER A 42 16.30 -28.98 -20.96
CA SER A 42 17.48 -28.14 -20.84
C SER A 42 18.11 -27.86 -22.19
N ALA A 43 18.54 -26.62 -22.40
CA ALA A 43 19.31 -26.26 -23.59
C ALA A 43 20.71 -26.90 -23.58
N ILE A 44 21.20 -27.29 -22.39
CA ILE A 44 22.52 -27.88 -22.16
C ILE A 44 22.34 -29.23 -21.45
N PRO A 45 22.46 -30.37 -22.17
CA PRO A 45 22.14 -31.70 -21.64
C PRO A 45 22.93 -32.16 -20.41
N SER A 46 24.03 -31.48 -20.08
CA SER A 46 24.86 -31.80 -18.91
C SER A 46 24.54 -30.95 -17.68
N GLU A 47 23.65 -29.96 -17.79
CA GLU A 47 23.31 -29.04 -16.70
C GLU A 47 21.96 -29.38 -16.08
N GLN A 48 21.89 -29.22 -14.75
CA GLN A 48 20.62 -29.29 -14.03
C GLN A 48 19.97 -27.91 -14.05
N GLU A 49 18.92 -27.78 -14.84
CA GLU A 49 18.10 -26.57 -14.88
C GLU A 49 16.89 -26.72 -13.94
N ILE A 50 16.62 -25.66 -13.18
CA ILE A 50 15.53 -25.59 -12.20
C ILE A 50 14.63 -24.42 -12.56
N LEU A 51 13.33 -24.68 -12.74
CA LEU A 51 12.34 -23.62 -12.96
C LEU A 51 11.86 -23.04 -11.62
N PHE A 52 11.92 -21.71 -11.49
CA PHE A 52 11.41 -20.97 -10.34
C PHE A 52 10.06 -20.32 -10.65
N THR A 53 9.24 -20.12 -9.62
CA THR A 53 8.08 -19.23 -9.70
C THR A 53 8.30 -17.97 -8.87
N MET A 54 7.52 -16.94 -9.14
CA MET A 54 7.63 -15.60 -8.51
C MET A 54 7.38 -15.57 -6.99
N HIS A 55 7.03 -16.70 -6.35
CA HIS A 55 6.60 -16.75 -4.95
C HIS A 55 7.60 -17.50 -4.03
N THR A 56 8.82 -17.77 -4.48
CA THR A 56 9.84 -18.46 -3.67
C THR A 56 10.40 -17.55 -2.58
N VAL A 57 10.37 -18.00 -1.33
CA VAL A 57 10.94 -17.29 -0.17
C VAL A 57 12.31 -17.87 0.21
N PHE A 58 13.33 -17.02 0.23
CA PHE A 58 14.67 -17.38 0.69
C PHE A 58 14.93 -16.85 2.10
N ARG A 59 15.55 -17.69 2.95
CA ARG A 59 16.04 -17.32 4.28
C ARG A 59 17.53 -17.03 4.22
N VAL A 60 17.94 -15.92 4.83
CA VAL A 60 19.35 -15.67 5.14
C VAL A 60 19.78 -16.62 6.25
N VAL A 61 20.69 -17.53 5.93
CA VAL A 61 21.28 -18.50 6.86
C VAL A 61 22.43 -17.87 7.62
N GLU A 62 23.30 -17.18 6.89
CA GLU A 62 24.53 -16.65 7.44
C GLU A 62 24.97 -15.42 6.65
N ILE A 63 25.58 -14.46 7.36
CA ILE A 63 26.24 -13.31 6.76
C ILE A 63 27.68 -13.29 7.29
N LYS A 64 28.66 -13.34 6.41
CA LYS A 64 30.09 -13.37 6.73
C LYS A 64 30.82 -12.26 5.99
N GLN A 65 31.64 -11.50 6.70
CA GLN A 65 32.56 -10.57 6.05
C GLN A 65 33.77 -11.35 5.52
N MET A 66 34.12 -11.16 4.25
CA MET A 66 35.20 -11.92 3.62
C MET A 66 36.56 -11.27 3.90
N ALA A 67 37.28 -11.72 4.93
CA ALA A 67 38.55 -11.18 5.42
C ALA A 67 38.48 -9.81 6.14
N GLU A 68 39.46 -9.56 7.01
CA GLU A 68 39.43 -8.50 8.04
C GLU A 68 39.43 -7.05 7.53
N ASN A 69 39.47 -6.80 6.22
CA ASN A 69 39.46 -5.44 5.63
C ASN A 69 38.72 -5.33 4.28
N SER A 70 37.81 -6.25 3.95
CA SER A 70 37.02 -6.10 2.73
C SER A 70 35.64 -5.51 3.02
N HIS A 71 35.16 -4.62 2.15
CA HIS A 71 33.75 -4.24 2.07
C HIS A 71 32.90 -5.34 1.42
N LEU A 72 33.40 -6.58 1.39
CA LEU A 72 32.78 -7.72 0.73
C LEU A 72 32.11 -8.63 1.76
N TRP A 73 30.81 -8.84 1.58
CA TRP A 73 30.01 -9.70 2.44
C TRP A 73 29.48 -10.88 1.65
N GLU A 74 29.66 -12.07 2.21
CA GLU A 74 29.01 -13.29 1.75
C GLU A 74 27.68 -13.43 2.51
N VAL A 75 26.59 -13.51 1.77
CA VAL A 75 25.25 -13.78 2.30
C VAL A 75 24.81 -15.14 1.80
N GLN A 76 24.71 -16.10 2.71
CA GLN A 76 24.23 -17.43 2.41
C GLN A 76 22.72 -17.48 2.52
N LEU A 77 22.06 -17.88 1.44
CA LEU A 77 20.62 -18.01 1.33
C LEU A 77 20.24 -19.49 1.17
N THR A 78 19.17 -19.90 1.85
CA THR A 78 18.51 -21.21 1.63
C THR A 78 17.06 -21.00 1.26
N ILE A 79 16.51 -21.90 0.46
CA ILE A 79 15.06 -21.94 0.24
C ILE A 79 14.37 -22.35 1.53
N THR A 80 13.20 -21.74 1.78
CA THR A 80 12.35 -22.08 2.91
C THR A 80 11.39 -23.20 2.50
N ASP A 81 11.28 -24.26 3.30
CA ASP A 81 10.30 -25.34 3.08
C ASP A 81 8.88 -24.80 3.35
N ASP A 82 7.90 -25.33 2.63
CA ASP A 82 6.47 -25.05 2.82
C ASP A 82 6.01 -25.40 4.26
N ASN A 83 6.69 -26.33 4.93
CA ASN A 83 6.44 -26.72 6.32
C ASN A 83 7.34 -26.00 7.35
N ASP A 84 8.07 -24.97 6.96
CA ASP A 84 9.03 -24.31 7.85
C ASP A 84 8.33 -23.70 9.10
N PRO A 85 8.65 -24.17 10.31
CA PRO A 85 7.99 -23.71 11.53
C PRO A 85 8.19 -22.22 11.83
N GLN A 86 9.31 -21.62 11.42
CA GLN A 86 9.58 -20.21 11.63
C GLN A 86 8.86 -19.34 10.59
N LEU A 87 8.73 -19.79 9.34
CA LEU A 87 7.91 -19.10 8.34
C LEU A 87 6.42 -19.19 8.71
N SER A 88 5.98 -20.36 9.19
CA SER A 88 4.65 -20.54 9.77
C SER A 88 4.45 -19.64 10.99
N ALA A 89 5.43 -19.55 11.89
CA ALA A 89 5.38 -18.66 13.05
C ALA A 89 5.38 -17.18 12.66
N LEU A 90 6.14 -16.76 11.65
CA LEU A 90 6.12 -15.40 11.12
C LEU A 90 4.77 -15.09 10.48
N THR A 91 4.25 -16.01 9.67
CA THR A 91 2.92 -15.90 9.06
C THR A 91 1.84 -15.83 10.12
N ASN A 92 1.93 -16.64 11.17
CA ASN A 92 1.00 -16.63 12.30
C ASN A 92 1.15 -15.38 13.16
N ARG A 93 2.36 -14.87 13.35
CA ARG A 93 2.60 -13.60 14.06
C ARG A 93 2.07 -12.41 13.26
N ILE A 94 2.26 -12.39 11.94
CA ILE A 94 1.62 -11.41 11.06
C ILE A 94 0.10 -11.55 11.18
N LYS A 95 -0.44 -12.78 11.09
CA LYS A 95 -1.87 -13.04 11.28
C LYS A 95 -2.39 -12.57 12.63
N GLU A 96 -1.67 -12.80 13.72
CA GLU A 96 -1.98 -12.36 15.09
C GLU A 96 -1.89 -10.84 15.24
N GLU A 97 -0.86 -10.21 14.68
CA GLU A 97 -0.71 -8.75 14.64
C GLU A 97 -1.78 -8.08 13.76
N VAL A 98 -2.33 -8.82 12.78
CA VAL A 98 -3.50 -8.41 12.01
C VAL A 98 -4.83 -8.97 12.53
N GLN A 99 -4.88 -9.61 13.71
CA GLN A 99 -6.16 -10.04 14.29
C GLN A 99 -7.01 -8.84 14.70
N GLY A 100 -8.32 -8.99 14.54
CA GLY A 100 -9.31 -7.95 14.82
C GLY A 100 -9.55 -7.01 13.63
N SER A 101 -10.59 -6.18 13.74
CA SER A 101 -10.98 -5.26 12.66
C SER A 101 -9.85 -4.29 12.30
N THR A 102 -9.11 -3.81 13.29
CA THR A 102 -7.98 -2.88 13.10
C THR A 102 -6.82 -3.49 12.32
N GLY A 103 -6.52 -4.77 12.53
CA GLY A 103 -5.46 -5.47 11.83
C GLY A 103 -5.78 -5.70 10.35
N TRP A 104 -6.98 -6.18 10.06
CA TRP A 104 -7.46 -6.36 8.69
C TRP A 104 -7.59 -5.04 7.93
N HIS A 105 -8.01 -3.97 8.61
CA HIS A 105 -8.04 -2.62 8.03
C HIS A 105 -6.64 -2.16 7.58
N ARG A 106 -5.61 -2.37 8.41
CA ARG A 106 -4.22 -2.06 8.07
C ARG A 106 -3.72 -2.89 6.88
N MET A 107 -4.06 -4.17 6.83
CA MET A 107 -3.69 -5.06 5.73
C MET A 107 -4.29 -4.57 4.41
N GLY A 108 -5.59 -4.25 4.39
CA GLY A 108 -6.24 -3.70 3.20
C GLY A 108 -5.62 -2.37 2.75
N GLN A 109 -5.28 -1.48 3.69
CA GLN A 109 -4.61 -0.22 3.37
C GLN A 109 -3.21 -0.43 2.79
N LEU A 110 -2.45 -1.40 3.31
CA LEU A 110 -1.15 -1.75 2.77
C LEU A 110 -1.28 -2.27 1.33
N MET A 111 -2.23 -3.19 1.08
CA MET A 111 -2.52 -3.70 -0.26
C MET A 111 -2.85 -2.58 -1.25
N LEU A 112 -3.65 -1.58 -0.85
CA LEU A 112 -3.92 -0.41 -1.67
C LEU A 112 -2.66 0.40 -2.00
N LYS A 113 -1.78 0.61 -1.01
CA LYS A 113 -0.53 1.38 -1.19
C LYS A 113 0.46 0.70 -2.13
N VAL A 114 0.54 -0.63 -2.08
CA VAL A 114 1.45 -1.42 -2.94
C VAL A 114 0.82 -1.78 -4.29
N GLY A 115 -0.42 -1.36 -4.55
CA GLY A 115 -1.10 -1.57 -5.84
C GLY A 115 -1.76 -2.95 -6.00
N HIS A 116 -1.89 -3.73 -4.94
CA HIS A 116 -2.61 -5.02 -4.95
C HIS A 116 -4.13 -4.82 -4.83
N TYR A 117 -4.73 -4.12 -5.81
CA TYR A 117 -6.13 -3.71 -5.75
C TYR A 117 -7.12 -4.88 -5.70
N ASN A 118 -6.92 -5.96 -6.46
CA ASN A 118 -7.83 -7.11 -6.44
C ASN A 118 -7.88 -7.78 -5.06
N GLN A 119 -6.72 -7.98 -4.44
CA GLN A 119 -6.63 -8.57 -3.10
C GLN A 119 -7.25 -7.66 -2.04
N ALA A 120 -7.03 -6.34 -2.14
CA ALA A 120 -7.69 -5.37 -1.27
C ALA A 120 -9.21 -5.41 -1.42
N GLU A 121 -9.71 -5.55 -2.65
CA GLU A 121 -11.15 -5.62 -2.93
C GLU A 121 -11.78 -6.88 -2.32
N GLU A 122 -11.19 -8.06 -2.57
CA GLU A 122 -11.63 -9.32 -1.98
C GLU A 122 -11.67 -9.24 -0.46
N LEU A 123 -10.61 -8.70 0.16
CA LEU A 123 -10.53 -8.53 1.61
C LEU A 123 -11.64 -7.60 2.13
N TYR A 124 -11.81 -6.41 1.55
CA TYR A 124 -12.83 -5.47 2.03
C TYR A 124 -14.26 -5.98 1.80
N GLN A 125 -14.51 -6.73 0.73
CA GLN A 125 -15.81 -7.37 0.51
C GLN A 125 -16.09 -8.44 1.57
N GLU A 126 -15.08 -9.24 1.95
CA GLU A 126 -15.25 -10.24 3.01
C GLU A 126 -15.47 -9.57 4.38
N LEU A 127 -14.69 -8.55 4.71
CA LEU A 127 -14.87 -7.77 5.93
C LEU A 127 -16.27 -7.14 6.00
N LEU A 128 -16.79 -6.66 4.87
CA LEU A 128 -18.13 -6.06 4.79
C LEU A 128 -19.23 -7.07 5.16
N LYS A 129 -19.10 -8.34 4.74
CA LYS A 129 -20.05 -9.40 5.09
C LYS A 129 -20.02 -9.73 6.57
N SER A 130 -18.84 -9.69 7.20
CA SER A 130 -18.65 -9.97 8.62
C SER A 130 -18.75 -8.75 9.54
N ALA A 131 -19.02 -7.56 9.00
CA ALA A 131 -18.99 -6.32 9.77
C ALA A 131 -20.08 -6.29 10.85
N SER A 132 -19.66 -6.23 12.12
CA SER A 132 -20.55 -6.25 13.28
C SER A 132 -21.05 -4.87 13.69
N THR A 133 -20.37 -3.79 13.28
CA THR A 133 -20.72 -2.41 13.67
C THR A 133 -20.96 -1.52 12.44
N GLU A 134 -21.80 -0.51 12.61
CA GLU A 134 -21.98 0.52 11.58
C GLU A 134 -20.70 1.30 11.31
N SER A 135 -19.89 1.54 12.35
CA SER A 135 -18.59 2.20 12.20
C SER A 135 -17.65 1.41 11.29
N ASP A 136 -17.58 0.08 11.48
CA ASP A 136 -16.78 -0.80 10.62
C ASP A 136 -17.32 -0.80 9.19
N ARG A 137 -18.64 -0.90 9.00
CA ARG A 137 -19.25 -0.79 7.66
C ARG A 137 -18.91 0.53 6.98
N ALA A 138 -19.02 1.65 7.69
CA ALA A 138 -18.70 2.97 7.16
C ALA A 138 -17.23 3.06 6.74
N TYR A 139 -16.32 2.54 7.55
CA TYR A 139 -14.89 2.50 7.23
C TYR A 139 -14.63 1.63 5.99
N ILE A 140 -15.20 0.42 5.93
CA ILE A 140 -15.00 -0.50 4.81
C ILE A 140 -15.54 0.10 3.52
N TYR A 141 -16.70 0.75 3.55
CA TYR A 141 -17.21 1.49 2.39
C TYR A 141 -16.28 2.64 1.97
N HIS A 142 -15.69 3.38 2.91
CA HIS A 142 -14.70 4.40 2.58
C HIS A 142 -13.48 3.80 1.87
N GLN A 143 -12.98 2.66 2.35
CA GLN A 143 -11.82 2.00 1.72
C GLN A 143 -12.15 1.43 0.34
N LEU A 144 -13.33 0.84 0.16
CA LEU A 144 -13.81 0.43 -1.18
C LEU A 144 -13.94 1.65 -2.11
N GLY A 145 -14.41 2.80 -1.62
CA GLY A 145 -14.42 4.04 -2.40
C GLY A 145 -13.02 4.47 -2.83
N THR A 146 -12.04 4.37 -1.93
CA THR A 146 -10.62 4.67 -2.21
C THR A 146 -10.06 3.74 -3.28
N LEU A 147 -10.36 2.44 -3.16
CA LEU A 147 -9.96 1.41 -4.10
C LEU A 147 -10.50 1.68 -5.50
N GLN A 148 -11.80 1.96 -5.64
CA GLN A 148 -12.41 2.25 -6.94
C GLN A 148 -11.87 3.57 -7.52
N HIS A 149 -11.61 4.58 -6.67
CA HIS A 149 -11.02 5.85 -7.09
C HIS A 149 -9.63 5.65 -7.69
N GLN A 150 -8.77 4.87 -7.03
CA GLN A 150 -7.43 4.55 -7.52
C GLN A 150 -7.44 3.75 -8.84
N GLN A 151 -8.47 2.94 -9.07
CA GLN A 151 -8.70 2.24 -10.34
C GLN A 151 -9.35 3.11 -11.43
N GLY A 152 -9.64 4.40 -11.16
CA GLY A 152 -10.30 5.31 -12.11
C GLY A 152 -11.81 5.08 -12.28
N LYS A 153 -12.41 4.22 -11.45
CA LYS A 153 -13.84 3.88 -11.45
C LYS A 153 -14.61 4.91 -10.60
N TYR A 154 -14.68 6.14 -11.10
CA TYR A 154 -15.17 7.29 -10.34
C TYR A 154 -16.65 7.18 -9.92
N PRO A 155 -17.61 6.73 -10.76
CA PRO A 155 -19.01 6.56 -10.35
C PRO A 155 -19.16 5.56 -9.18
N GLU A 156 -18.44 4.45 -9.24
CA GLU A 156 -18.42 3.40 -8.21
C GLU A 156 -17.80 3.93 -6.92
N ALA A 157 -16.70 4.68 -7.03
CA ALA A 157 -16.06 5.34 -5.90
C ALA A 157 -17.02 6.30 -5.18
N ALA A 158 -17.73 7.15 -5.93
CA ALA A 158 -18.74 8.07 -5.37
C ALA A 158 -19.82 7.31 -4.59
N ASN A 159 -20.37 6.25 -5.16
CA ASN A 159 -21.40 5.43 -4.51
C ASN A 159 -20.91 4.83 -3.18
N PHE A 160 -19.67 4.32 -3.13
CA PHE A 160 -19.12 3.77 -1.90
C PHE A 160 -18.86 4.85 -0.84
N TYR A 161 -18.29 6.00 -1.22
CA TYR A 161 -18.11 7.10 -0.29
C TYR A 161 -19.44 7.67 0.21
N GLU A 162 -20.47 7.75 -0.63
CA GLU A 162 -21.81 8.20 -0.23
C GLU A 162 -22.46 7.24 0.78
N LYS A 163 -22.30 5.92 0.61
CA LYS A 163 -22.72 4.92 1.61
C LYS A 163 -21.99 5.07 2.94
N SER A 164 -20.67 5.27 2.89
CA SER A 164 -19.85 5.54 4.09
C SER A 164 -20.34 6.80 4.82
N LEU A 165 -20.54 7.89 4.07
CA LEU A 165 -21.00 9.16 4.59
C LEU A 165 -22.42 9.07 5.16
N GLU A 166 -23.32 8.32 4.54
CA GLU A 166 -24.68 8.11 5.05
C GLU A 166 -24.67 7.49 6.46
N ILE A 167 -23.80 6.51 6.67
CA ILE A 167 -23.65 5.88 7.99
C ILE A 167 -23.03 6.87 8.96
N TYR A 168 -21.92 7.52 8.60
CA TYR A 168 -21.26 8.46 9.50
C TYR A 168 -22.16 9.61 9.93
N ARG A 169 -23.01 10.15 9.04
CA ARG A 169 -23.97 11.21 9.40
C ARG A 169 -25.06 10.77 10.38
N LYS A 170 -25.32 9.47 10.51
CA LYS A 170 -26.26 8.91 11.50
C LYS A 170 -25.57 8.64 12.84
N THR A 171 -24.26 8.42 12.83
CA THR A 171 -23.52 7.97 14.02
C THR A 171 -22.64 9.04 14.66
N LEU A 172 -22.30 10.10 13.92
CA LEU A 172 -21.35 11.14 14.33
C LEU A 172 -21.98 12.54 14.28
N PRO A 173 -21.49 13.49 15.10
CA PRO A 173 -21.80 14.91 14.96
C PRO A 173 -21.44 15.45 13.56
N GLU A 174 -22.13 16.50 13.10
CA GLU A 174 -21.90 17.08 11.76
C GLU A 174 -20.50 17.68 11.57
N ASP A 175 -19.83 18.07 12.66
CA ASP A 175 -18.50 18.66 12.71
C ASP A 175 -17.41 17.68 13.15
N ASP A 176 -17.71 16.37 13.18
CA ASP A 176 -16.74 15.35 13.56
C ASP A 176 -15.57 15.30 12.55
N ALA A 177 -14.34 15.37 13.09
CA ALA A 177 -13.12 15.41 12.29
C ALA A 177 -12.97 14.20 11.35
N SER A 178 -13.55 13.04 11.68
CA SER A 178 -13.49 11.83 10.84
C SER A 178 -14.33 11.92 9.56
N LEU A 179 -15.23 12.91 9.44
CA LEU A 179 -16.00 13.17 8.21
C LEU A 179 -15.15 13.87 7.13
N ALA A 180 -14.14 14.65 7.52
CA ALA A 180 -13.37 15.48 6.60
C ALA A 180 -12.67 14.69 5.48
N PRO A 181 -12.03 13.53 5.72
CA PRO A 181 -11.44 12.72 4.67
C PRO A 181 -12.47 12.21 3.66
N THR A 182 -13.63 11.75 4.12
CA THR A 182 -14.71 11.25 3.25
C THR A 182 -15.24 12.36 2.35
N TYR A 183 -15.49 13.56 2.89
CA TYR A 183 -15.88 14.71 2.09
C TYR A 183 -14.82 15.12 1.06
N SER A 184 -13.54 15.16 1.46
CA SER A 184 -12.43 15.46 0.54
C SER A 184 -12.35 14.44 -0.60
N ASN A 185 -12.52 13.15 -0.31
CA ASN A 185 -12.43 12.11 -1.32
C ASN A 185 -13.63 12.12 -2.28
N ILE A 186 -14.84 12.41 -1.79
CA ILE A 186 -16.00 12.65 -2.66
C ILE A 186 -15.74 13.86 -3.58
N GLY A 187 -15.18 14.94 -3.03
CA GLY A 187 -14.76 16.10 -3.81
C GLY A 187 -13.79 15.73 -4.93
N ALA A 188 -12.77 14.93 -4.62
CA ALA A 188 -11.78 14.45 -5.58
C ALA A 188 -12.41 13.56 -6.67
N VAL A 189 -13.34 12.68 -6.32
CA VAL A 189 -14.07 11.87 -7.30
C VAL A 189 -14.87 12.77 -8.24
N TYR A 190 -15.63 13.74 -7.73
CA TYR A 190 -16.39 14.66 -8.57
C TYR A 190 -15.50 15.56 -9.42
N TYR A 191 -14.34 15.99 -8.92
CA TYR A 191 -13.34 16.72 -9.69
C TYR A 191 -12.86 15.92 -10.89
N ASN A 192 -12.48 14.65 -10.68
CA ASN A 192 -12.03 13.76 -11.75
C ASN A 192 -13.13 13.44 -12.78
N MET A 193 -14.40 13.56 -12.39
CA MET A 193 -15.55 13.46 -13.30
C MET A 193 -15.87 14.77 -14.04
N GLY A 194 -15.11 15.85 -13.82
CA GLY A 194 -15.39 17.19 -14.37
C GLY A 194 -16.60 17.89 -13.75
N LYS A 195 -17.12 17.39 -12.63
CA LYS A 195 -18.28 17.95 -11.91
C LYS A 195 -17.82 18.97 -10.87
N TYR A 196 -17.17 20.03 -11.34
CA TYR A 196 -16.46 21.01 -10.51
C TYR A 196 -17.32 21.68 -9.43
N ALA A 197 -18.56 22.04 -9.73
CA ALA A 197 -19.46 22.65 -8.74
C ALA A 197 -19.74 21.70 -7.55
N LYS A 198 -19.94 20.40 -7.81
CA LYS A 198 -20.07 19.40 -6.76
C LYS A 198 -18.76 19.18 -6.01
N ALA A 199 -17.64 19.13 -6.73
CA ALA A 199 -16.32 18.98 -6.12
C ALA A 199 -16.06 20.11 -5.10
N LEU A 200 -16.34 21.35 -5.48
CA LEU A 200 -16.19 22.53 -4.61
C LEU A 200 -17.04 22.40 -3.35
N GLU A 201 -18.33 22.08 -3.46
CA GLU A 201 -19.23 21.90 -2.31
C GLU A 201 -18.67 20.90 -1.29
N PHE A 202 -18.14 19.78 -1.78
CA PHE A 202 -17.59 18.73 -0.94
C PHE A 202 -16.23 19.11 -0.32
N TYR A 203 -15.36 19.80 -1.07
CA TYR A 203 -14.11 20.32 -0.53
C TYR A 203 -14.32 21.41 0.52
N GLU A 204 -15.28 22.32 0.34
CA GLU A 204 -15.63 23.34 1.32
C GLU A 204 -16.15 22.73 2.63
N LYS A 205 -16.97 21.67 2.54
CA LYS A 205 -17.42 20.91 3.72
C LYS A 205 -16.25 20.28 4.47
N SER A 206 -15.30 19.67 3.75
CA SER A 206 -14.09 19.09 4.33
C SER A 206 -13.22 20.16 5.00
N LEU A 207 -13.01 21.29 4.32
CA LEU A 207 -12.22 22.42 4.83
C LEU A 207 -12.82 22.97 6.12
N LYS A 208 -14.13 23.23 6.16
CA LYS A 208 -14.81 23.75 7.35
C LYS A 208 -14.59 22.87 8.59
N ILE A 209 -14.67 21.55 8.43
CA ILE A 209 -14.41 20.61 9.53
C ILE A 209 -12.94 20.67 9.96
N ARG A 210 -12.02 20.72 9.00
CA ARG A 210 -10.57 20.83 9.28
C ARG A 210 -10.21 22.14 9.98
N GLU A 211 -10.82 23.26 9.62
CA GLU A 211 -10.59 24.57 10.26
C GLU A 211 -11.06 24.58 11.72
N ILE A 212 -12.10 23.82 12.07
CA ILE A 212 -12.59 23.69 13.45
C ILE A 212 -11.70 22.73 14.26
N SER A 213 -11.24 21.65 13.65
CA SER A 213 -10.60 20.52 14.35
C SER A 213 -9.07 20.57 14.39
N LEU A 214 -8.43 21.34 13.52
CA LEU A 214 -6.98 21.36 13.35
C LEU A 214 -6.37 22.73 13.66
N PRO A 215 -5.11 22.78 14.12
CA PRO A 215 -4.40 24.05 14.24
C PRO A 215 -4.19 24.68 12.85
N SER A 216 -4.14 26.02 12.80
CA SER A 216 -4.07 26.77 11.54
C SER A 216 -2.85 26.48 10.66
N ASN A 217 -1.81 25.85 11.20
CA ASN A 217 -0.61 25.43 10.48
C ASN A 217 -0.62 23.94 10.06
N HIS A 218 -1.72 23.23 10.23
CA HIS A 218 -1.80 21.81 9.89
C HIS A 218 -1.73 21.61 8.36
N PRO A 219 -0.91 20.66 7.85
CA PRO A 219 -0.73 20.45 6.41
C PRO A 219 -2.02 20.08 5.66
N ASP A 220 -2.97 19.40 6.31
CA ASP A 220 -4.27 19.09 5.71
C ASP A 220 -5.09 20.32 5.29
N LEU A 221 -4.89 21.47 5.95
CA LEU A 221 -5.53 22.73 5.54
C LEU A 221 -4.96 23.20 4.20
N ALA A 222 -3.63 23.14 4.02
CA ALA A 222 -2.99 23.47 2.74
C ALA A 222 -3.48 22.55 1.61
N ILE A 223 -3.66 21.25 1.88
CA ILE A 223 -4.23 20.30 0.92
C ILE A 223 -5.67 20.70 0.55
N SER A 224 -6.51 21.05 1.54
CA SER A 224 -7.88 21.52 1.28
C SER A 224 -7.92 22.77 0.41
N TYR A 225 -7.13 23.79 0.75
CA TYR A 225 -7.07 25.03 -0.05
C TYR A 225 -6.57 24.78 -1.46
N ASN A 226 -5.53 23.94 -1.62
CA ASN A 226 -5.03 23.56 -2.94
C ASN A 226 -6.11 22.86 -3.78
N ASN A 227 -6.85 21.92 -3.19
CA ASN A 227 -7.93 21.24 -3.89
C ASN A 227 -9.02 22.21 -4.35
N ILE A 228 -9.41 23.18 -3.52
CA ILE A 228 -10.36 24.23 -3.87
C ILE A 228 -9.81 25.14 -4.98
N GLY A 229 -8.54 25.56 -4.87
CA GLY A 229 -7.87 26.39 -5.88
C GLY A 229 -7.79 25.69 -7.24
N LEU A 230 -7.54 24.38 -7.27
CA LEU A 230 -7.62 23.57 -8.48
C LEU A 230 -9.03 23.62 -9.08
N VAL A 231 -10.09 23.53 -8.28
CA VAL A 231 -11.46 23.67 -8.80
C VAL A 231 -11.67 25.05 -9.42
N TYR A 232 -11.26 26.14 -8.74
CA TYR A 232 -11.40 27.50 -9.27
C TYR A 232 -10.63 27.71 -10.56
N ASN A 233 -9.43 27.14 -10.67
CA ASN A 233 -8.65 27.14 -11.90
C ASN A 233 -9.43 26.48 -13.05
N MET A 234 -10.03 25.31 -12.80
CA MET A 234 -10.78 24.56 -13.82
C MET A 234 -12.08 25.25 -14.27
N ILE A 235 -12.69 26.09 -13.43
CA ILE A 235 -13.90 26.86 -13.80
C ILE A 235 -13.61 28.28 -14.29
N GLY A 236 -12.33 28.68 -14.38
CA GLY A 236 -11.91 29.99 -14.90
C GLY A 236 -12.00 31.15 -13.90
N GLU A 237 -12.20 30.87 -12.62
CA GLU A 237 -12.27 31.86 -11.53
C GLU A 237 -10.87 32.12 -10.94
N TYR A 238 -9.93 32.55 -11.80
CA TYR A 238 -8.50 32.64 -11.46
C TYR A 238 -8.16 33.55 -10.28
N SER A 239 -9.02 34.51 -9.94
CA SER A 239 -8.82 35.38 -8.77
C SER A 239 -9.07 34.67 -7.43
N LYS A 240 -9.80 33.55 -7.46
CA LYS A 240 -10.10 32.72 -6.28
C LYS A 240 -9.21 31.48 -6.18
N ALA A 241 -8.51 31.13 -7.28
CA ALA A 241 -7.57 30.01 -7.34
C ALA A 241 -6.27 30.33 -6.61
#